data_AF-A0A439SFK9-F1
#
_entry.id   AF-A0A439SFK9-F1
#
_cell.length_a   1.000
_cell.length_b   1.000
_cell.length_c   1.000
_cell.angle_alpha   90.00
_cell.angle_beta   90.00
_cell.angle_gamma   90.00
#
_symmetry.space_group_name_H-M   'P 1'
#
loop_
_entity.id
_entity.type
_entity.pdbx_description
1 polymer ?
#
loop_
_entity_poly.entity_id
_entity_poly.type
_entity_poly.pdbx_seq_one_letter_code
_entity_poly.pdbx_strand_id
1 'polypeptide(L)'
;MTNDDSTARKTHPLTVRWADLADLILIVAREIQFRGYSDERAVQLSQSEGMVMRHLVLHASATPSQIAAATGLQRTNVSPVLRDLETKGLIERHVDPQDRR
;
A
#
# COMPACT_ATOMS: atom_id res chain seq x y z
N MET A 1 2.58 -42.62 47.81
CA MET A 1 3.95 -42.19 47.45
C MET A 1 3.95 -41.96 45.95
N THR A 2 3.86 -40.68 45.60
CA THR A 2 3.63 -40.12 44.27
C THR A 2 4.90 -40.23 43.43
N ASN A 3 4.80 -40.60 42.16
CA ASN A 3 5.38 -39.70 41.17
C ASN A 3 4.58 -39.76 39.88
N ASP A 4 4.02 -38.59 39.63
CA ASP A 4 3.01 -38.23 38.68
C ASP A 4 3.63 -38.12 37.29
N ASP A 5 2.97 -38.78 36.35
CA ASP A 5 3.21 -38.78 34.92
C ASP A 5 2.78 -37.42 34.35
N SER A 6 3.48 -36.36 34.75
CA SER A 6 3.25 -35.01 34.24
C SER A 6 4.13 -34.79 33.02
N THR A 7 3.62 -35.29 31.90
CA THR A 7 3.85 -34.80 30.54
C THR A 7 4.19 -33.31 30.54
N ALA A 8 5.48 -33.00 30.46
CA ALA A 8 5.95 -31.66 30.19
C ALA A 8 5.54 -31.28 28.76
N ARG A 9 4.29 -30.85 28.58
CA ARG A 9 3.91 -29.99 27.47
C ARG A 9 4.86 -28.80 27.54
N LYS A 10 5.91 -28.85 26.73
CA LYS A 10 6.73 -27.68 26.41
C LYS A 10 5.78 -26.69 25.75
N THR A 11 5.14 -25.87 26.56
CA THR A 11 4.37 -24.72 26.10
C THR A 11 5.41 -23.80 25.49
N HIS A 12 5.59 -23.90 24.17
CA HIS A 12 6.44 -22.98 23.43
C HIS A 12 5.80 -21.62 23.63
N PRO A 13 6.45 -20.66 24.32
CA PRO A 13 5.86 -19.35 24.46
C PRO A 13 5.66 -18.81 23.04
N LEU A 14 4.42 -18.43 22.73
CA LEU A 14 4.04 -17.77 21.48
C LEU A 14 4.61 -16.34 21.48
N THR A 15 5.92 -16.18 21.67
CA THR A 15 6.59 -14.94 21.33
C THR A 15 6.66 -14.92 19.82
N VAL A 16 5.58 -14.43 19.18
CA VAL A 16 5.58 -14.13 17.75
C VAL A 16 6.78 -13.22 17.52
N ARG A 17 7.81 -13.74 16.85
CA ARG A 17 8.96 -12.90 16.50
C ARG A 17 8.49 -11.99 15.39
N TRP A 18 8.94 -10.74 15.40
CA TRP A 18 8.62 -9.78 14.35
C TRP A 18 8.91 -10.31 12.93
N ALA A 19 9.90 -11.18 12.79
CA ALA A 19 10.19 -11.91 11.56
C ALA A 19 9.05 -12.84 11.13
N ASP A 20 8.53 -13.67 12.04
CA ASP A 20 7.44 -14.61 11.73
C ASP A 20 6.15 -13.85 11.34
N LEU A 21 5.90 -12.69 11.97
CA LEU A 21 4.80 -11.80 11.60
C LEU A 21 5.02 -11.13 10.24
N ALA A 22 6.23 -10.64 9.97
CA ALA A 22 6.56 -10.03 8.68
C ALA A 22 6.40 -11.03 7.53
N ASP A 23 6.85 -12.27 7.73
CA ASP A 23 6.69 -13.36 6.76
C ASP A 23 5.20 -13.63 6.52
N LEU A 24 4.39 -13.71 7.58
CA LEU A 24 2.95 -13.91 7.44
C LEU A 24 2.26 -12.77 6.69
N ILE A 25 2.63 -11.51 6.98
CA ILE A 25 2.12 -10.32 6.27
C ILE A 25 2.46 -10.41 4.77
N LEU A 26 3.69 -10.79 4.43
CA LEU A 26 4.12 -10.92 3.04
C LEU A 26 3.37 -12.04 2.30
N ILE A 27 3.15 -13.18 2.96
CA ILE A 27 2.37 -14.30 2.41
C ILE A 27 0.93 -13.83 2.13
N VAL A 28 0.28 -13.20 3.10
CA VAL A 28 -1.10 -12.71 2.95
C VAL A 28 -1.19 -11.64 1.86
N ALA A 29 -0.26 -10.68 1.83
CA ALA A 29 -0.22 -9.65 0.80
C ALA A 29 -0.08 -10.25 -0.61
N ARG A 30 0.79 -11.26 -0.77
CA ARG A 30 0.98 -11.96 -2.04
C ARG A 30 -0.27 -12.73 -2.47
N GLU A 31 -0.94 -13.40 -1.54
CA GLU A 31 -2.18 -14.13 -1.82
C GLU A 31 -3.32 -13.19 -2.27
N ILE A 32 -3.46 -12.03 -1.61
CA ILE A 32 -4.43 -10.99 -1.99
C ILE A 32 -4.11 -10.47 -3.40
N GLN A 33 -2.83 -10.16 -3.68
CA GLN A 33 -2.39 -9.70 -5.00
C GLN A 33 -2.58 -10.76 -6.08
N PHE A 34 -2.32 -12.03 -5.77
CA PHE A 34 -2.41 -13.15 -6.72
C PHE A 34 -3.86 -13.46 -7.13
N ARG A 35 -4.79 -13.46 -6.18
CA ARG A 35 -6.23 -13.56 -6.49
C ARG A 35 -6.69 -12.38 -7.36
N GLY A 36 -5.97 -11.28 -7.26
CA GLY A 36 -6.17 -10.07 -8.04
C GLY A 36 -7.46 -9.36 -7.63
N TYR A 37 -7.51 -8.08 -7.94
CA TYR A 37 -8.79 -7.39 -8.10
C TYR A 37 -9.37 -7.87 -9.43
N SER A 38 -9.93 -9.09 -9.44
CA SER A 38 -10.41 -9.79 -10.64
C SER A 38 -11.81 -9.37 -11.09
N ASP A 39 -12.33 -8.26 -10.54
CA ASP A 39 -13.51 -7.62 -11.07
C ASP A 39 -13.14 -6.95 -12.41
N GLU A 40 -13.77 -7.41 -13.50
CA GLU A 40 -13.56 -6.88 -14.86
C GLU A 40 -13.89 -5.38 -14.95
N ARG A 41 -14.65 -4.84 -14.00
CA ARG A 41 -14.99 -3.41 -13.93
C ARG A 41 -13.97 -2.59 -13.14
N ALA A 42 -13.04 -3.23 -12.43
CA ALA A 42 -12.04 -2.53 -11.64
C ALA A 42 -10.90 -2.01 -12.52
N VAL A 43 -10.58 -0.72 -12.38
CA VAL A 43 -9.43 -0.13 -13.06
C VAL A 43 -8.16 -0.61 -12.37
N GLN A 44 -7.30 -1.29 -13.12
CA GLN A 44 -6.01 -1.77 -12.62
C GLN A 44 -5.05 -0.60 -12.37
N LEU A 45 -4.50 -0.56 -11.16
CA LEU A 45 -3.49 0.40 -10.74
C LEU A 45 -2.17 -0.31 -10.50
N SER A 46 -1.09 0.26 -11.02
CA SER A 46 0.26 -0.06 -10.55
C SER A 46 0.41 0.35 -9.07
N GLN A 47 1.47 -0.16 -8.43
CA GLN A 47 1.75 0.15 -7.03
C GLN A 47 1.86 1.67 -6.78
N SER A 48 2.61 2.37 -7.64
CA SER A 48 2.81 3.83 -7.53
C SER A 48 1.50 4.60 -7.73
N GLU A 49 0.69 4.20 -8.71
CA GLU A 49 -0.65 4.79 -8.92
C GLU A 49 -1.55 4.58 -7.71
N GLY A 50 -1.56 3.37 -7.13
CA GLY A 50 -2.31 3.08 -5.91
C GLY A 50 -1.86 3.90 -4.70
N MET A 51 -0.54 4.14 -4.55
CA MET A 51 -0.01 5.00 -3.50
C MET A 51 -0.46 6.46 -3.66
N VAL A 52 -0.38 6.98 -4.90
CA VAL A 52 -0.82 8.34 -5.22
C VAL A 52 -2.34 8.49 -5.01
N MET A 53 -3.14 7.55 -5.53
CA MET A 53 -4.59 7.56 -5.34
C MET A 53 -4.98 7.53 -3.86
N ARG A 54 -4.34 6.69 -3.05
CA ARG A 54 -4.61 6.64 -1.60
C ARG A 54 -4.31 7.98 -0.91
N HIS A 55 -3.26 8.68 -1.33
CA HIS A 55 -2.96 10.00 -0.80
C HIS A 55 -4.00 11.04 -1.24
N LEU A 56 -4.38 11.04 -2.52
CA LEU A 56 -5.36 11.98 -3.10
C LEU A 56 -6.77 11.79 -2.55
N VAL A 57 -7.18 10.55 -2.23
CA VAL A 57 -8.46 10.27 -1.55
C VAL A 57 -8.55 11.01 -0.21
N LEU A 58 -7.42 11.18 0.48
CA LEU A 58 -7.35 11.91 1.75
C LEU A 58 -7.07 13.42 1.55
N HIS A 59 -6.45 13.80 0.42
CA HIS A 59 -5.98 15.15 0.13
C HIS A 59 -6.20 15.50 -1.35
N ALA A 60 -7.44 15.78 -1.73
CA ALA A 60 -7.85 15.93 -3.13
C ALA A 60 -7.10 17.05 -3.89
N SER A 61 -6.63 18.08 -3.18
CA SER A 61 -5.93 19.23 -3.76
C SER A 61 -4.42 19.20 -3.55
N ALA A 62 -3.83 18.02 -3.28
CA ALA A 62 -2.40 17.90 -3.07
C ALA A 62 -1.61 18.24 -4.34
N THR A 63 -0.60 19.10 -4.19
CA THR A 63 0.33 19.44 -5.27
C THR A 63 1.26 18.25 -5.58
N PRO A 64 1.86 18.18 -6.80
CA PRO A 64 2.82 17.13 -7.14
C PRO A 64 4.00 17.01 -6.16
N SER A 65 4.41 18.13 -5.57
CA SER A 65 5.46 18.18 -4.55
C SER A 65 5.05 17.51 -3.24
N GLN A 66 3.81 17.74 -2.79
CA GLN A 66 3.25 17.11 -1.59
C GLN A 66 3.04 15.62 -1.80
N ILE A 67 2.58 15.22 -2.99
CA ILE A 67 2.42 13.81 -3.37
C ILE A 67 3.76 13.08 -3.33
N ALA A 68 4.82 13.68 -3.89
CA ALA A 68 6.17 13.12 -3.85
C ALA A 68 6.66 12.89 -2.41
N ALA A 69 6.48 13.90 -1.54
CA ALA A 69 6.87 13.82 -0.15
C ALA A 69 6.08 12.75 0.64
N ALA A 70 4.78 12.63 0.39
CA ALA A 70 3.91 11.69 1.11
C ALA A 70 4.06 10.24 0.64
N THR A 71 4.36 10.02 -0.64
CA THR A 71 4.51 8.67 -1.21
C THR A 71 5.96 8.18 -1.21
N GLY A 72 6.94 9.06 -0.97
CA GLY A 72 8.36 8.75 -1.10
C GLY A 72 8.82 8.59 -2.55
N LEU A 73 7.95 8.86 -3.53
CA LEU A 73 8.30 8.85 -4.95
C LEU A 73 9.17 10.07 -5.29
N GLN A 74 10.16 9.88 -6.14
CA GLN A 74 10.91 11.00 -6.72
C GLN A 74 10.00 11.83 -7.63
N ARG A 75 10.21 13.16 -7.67
CA ARG A 75 9.42 14.08 -8.51
C ARG A 75 9.36 13.66 -9.99
N THR A 76 10.47 13.13 -10.52
CA THR A 76 10.56 12.63 -11.90
C THR A 76 9.65 11.44 -12.17
N ASN A 77 9.28 10.68 -11.13
CA ASN A 77 8.38 9.54 -11.20
C ASN A 77 6.92 9.94 -10.92
N VAL A 78 6.69 11.01 -10.15
CA VAL A 78 5.34 11.51 -9.87
C VAL A 78 4.67 12.04 -11.13
N SER A 79 5.39 12.82 -11.96
CA SER A 79 4.83 13.39 -13.19
C SER A 79 4.23 12.35 -14.16
N PRO A 80 4.94 11.26 -14.53
CA PRO A 80 4.36 10.21 -15.37
C PRO A 80 3.21 9.48 -14.68
N VAL A 81 3.31 9.15 -13.39
CA VAL A 81 2.22 8.48 -12.65
C VAL A 81 0.93 9.32 -12.66
N LEU A 82 1.04 10.64 -12.42
CA LEU A 82 -0.12 11.53 -12.49
C LEU A 82 -0.69 11.61 -13.90
N ARG A 83 0.15 11.51 -14.94
CA ARG A 83 -0.32 11.53 -16.34
C ARG A 83 -1.06 10.24 -16.69
N ASP A 84 -0.57 9.10 -16.20
CA ASP A 84 -1.22 7.80 -16.42
C ASP A 84 -2.57 7.75 -15.71
N LEU A 85 -2.66 8.25 -14.47
CA LEU A 85 -3.92 8.37 -13.73
C LEU A 85 -4.93 9.30 -14.41
N GLU A 86 -4.47 10.43 -14.94
CA GLU A 86 -5.30 11.37 -15.71
C GLU A 86 -5.79 10.74 -17.02
N THR A 87 -4.93 9.99 -17.70
CA THR A 87 -5.30 9.22 -18.91
C THR A 87 -6.34 8.14 -18.61
N LYS A 88 -6.29 7.54 -17.43
CA LYS A 88 -7.30 6.60 -16.92
C LYS A 88 -8.61 7.30 -16.47
N GLY A 89 -8.67 8.63 -16.49
CA GLY A 89 -9.82 9.41 -16.05
C GLY A 89 -10.06 9.36 -14.54
N LEU A 90 -9.02 9.03 -13.76
CA LEU A 90 -9.13 8.86 -12.30
C LEU A 90 -8.84 10.15 -11.53
N ILE A 91 -8.14 11.09 -12.15
CA ILE A 91 -7.81 12.39 -11.58
C ILE A 91 -7.94 13.48 -12.64
N GLU A 92 -8.12 14.72 -12.19
CA GLU A 92 -8.07 15.92 -13.02
C GLU A 92 -7.01 16.88 -12.48
N ARG A 93 -6.30 17.57 -13.38
CA ARG A 93 -5.34 18.60 -12.99
C ARG A 93 -5.98 19.98 -13.10
N HIS A 94 -5.95 20.71 -11.99
CA HIS A 94 -6.31 22.12 -11.97
C HIS A 94 -5.05 22.95 -11.83
N VAL A 95 -4.87 23.93 -12.72
CA VAL A 95 -3.87 24.98 -12.55
C VAL A 95 -4.44 25.96 -11.54
N ASP A 96 -3.72 26.20 -10.45
CA ASP A 96 -4.09 27.25 -9.50
C ASP A 96 -3.92 28.61 -10.20
N PRO A 97 -4.97 29.45 -10.29
CA PRO A 97 -4.87 30.78 -10.90
C PRO A 97 -3.81 31.69 -10.28
N GLN A 98 -3.39 31.40 -9.04
CA GLN A 98 -2.35 32.13 -8.34
C GLN A 98 -0.95 31.54 -8.54
N ASP A 99 -0.84 30.33 -9.10
CA ASP A 99 0.44 29.68 -9.38
C ASP A 99 0.88 30.01 -10.82
N ARG A 100 1.88 30.87 -10.95
CA ARG A 100 2.44 31.31 -12.25
C ARG A 100 3.45 30.30 -12.82
N ARG A 101 3.22 28.99 -12.69
CA ARG A 101 4.11 27.95 -13.22
C ARG A 101 3.38 26.75 -13.80
#